data_AF-A0A7Y8MF33-F1
#
_entry.id   AF-A0A7Y8MF33-F1
#
_cell.length_a   1.000
_cell.length_b   1.000
_cell.length_c   1.000
_cell.angle_alpha   90.00
_cell.angle_beta   90.00
_cell.angle_gamma   90.00
#
_symmetry.space_group_name_H-M   'P 1'
#
loop_
_entity.id
_entity.type
_entity.pdbx_description
1 polymer ?
#
loop_
_entity_poly.entity_id
_entity_poly.type
_entity_poly.pdbx_seq_one_letter_code
_entity_poly.pdbx_strand_id
1 'polypeptide(L)'
;MSGMIVLAAGAAFAALASWWGMRAFVRAAPGAVAARGPLLVAGAGALAALGLYLLLGEPFLGGAAYADRMAALREKAPESFTVEEAVAVLEAAAKQRPRDPRPLILLGDLEARIGRPERALTAFQEALRRAPRSAEAMIGVGRVLVARDRGEV
;
A
#
# COMPACT_ATOMS: atom_id res chain seq x y z
N MET A 1 0.91 -12.68 16.95
CA MET A 1 2.03 -13.62 17.18
C MET A 1 2.24 -14.64 16.05
N SER A 2 1.40 -14.68 15.02
CA SER A 2 1.42 -15.74 14.00
C SER A 2 2.38 -15.51 12.81
N GLY A 3 2.92 -14.31 12.63
CA GLY A 3 3.79 -13.98 11.48
C GLY A 3 5.24 -14.45 11.60
N MET A 4 5.81 -14.50 12.81
CA MET A 4 7.21 -14.90 13.01
C MET A 4 7.46 -16.39 12.77
N ILE A 5 6.47 -17.24 13.05
CA ILE A 5 6.57 -18.69 12.84
C ILE A 5 6.62 -19.01 11.34
N VAL A 6 5.85 -18.29 10.51
CA VAL A 6 5.83 -18.47 9.05
C VAL A 6 7.16 -18.03 8.42
N LEU A 7 7.73 -16.91 8.89
CA LEU A 7 9.06 -16.45 8.44
C LEU A 7 10.18 -17.42 8.84
N ALA A 8 10.15 -17.94 10.08
CA ALA A 8 11.15 -18.88 10.56
C ALA A 8 11.08 -20.23 9.82
N ALA A 9 9.87 -20.74 9.55
CA ALA A 9 9.67 -21.98 8.80
C ALA A 9 10.12 -21.86 7.34
N GLY A 10 9.84 -20.71 6.69
CA GLY A 10 10.30 -20.43 5.33
C GLY A 10 11.82 -20.35 5.21
N ALA A 11 12.49 -19.69 6.17
CA ALA A 11 13.94 -19.59 6.22
C ALA A 11 14.62 -20.96 6.41
N ALA A 12 14.05 -21.82 7.26
CA ALA A 12 14.56 -23.17 7.50
C ALA A 12 14.46 -24.06 6.24
N PHE A 13 13.35 -23.97 5.51
CA PHE A 13 13.16 -24.69 4.25
C PHE A 13 14.14 -24.24 3.17
N ALA A 14 14.35 -22.92 3.03
CA ALA A 14 15.31 -22.37 2.08
C ALA A 14 16.75 -22.80 2.41
N ALA A 15 17.13 -22.82 3.70
CA ALA A 15 18.46 -23.26 4.13
C ALA A 15 18.71 -24.75 3.87
N LEU A 16 17.71 -25.61 4.11
CA LEU A 16 17.79 -27.05 3.82
C LEU A 16 17.86 -27.34 2.32
N ALA A 17 17.07 -26.63 1.50
CA ALA A 17 17.11 -26.75 0.05
C ALA A 17 18.46 -26.30 -0.53
N SER A 18 19.00 -25.19 -0.01
CA SER A 18 20.31 -24.67 -0.41
C SER A 18 21.45 -25.61 0.01
N TRP A 19 21.38 -26.20 1.21
CA TRP A 19 22.37 -27.18 1.67
C TRP A 19 22.35 -28.47 0.85
N TRP A 20 21.16 -28.97 0.48
CA TRP A 20 21.04 -30.15 -0.39
C TRP A 20 21.53 -29.89 -1.81
N GLY A 21 21.19 -28.73 -2.39
CA GLY A 21 21.67 -28.32 -3.71
C GLY A 21 23.19 -28.16 -3.78
N MET A 22 23.79 -27.57 -2.75
CA MET A 22 25.25 -27.36 -2.67
C MET A 22 26.01 -28.68 -2.49
N ARG A 23 25.47 -29.65 -1.74
CA ARG A 23 26.05 -31.00 -1.63
C ARG A 23 25.98 -31.81 -2.93
N ALA A 24 24.92 -31.63 -3.72
CA ALA A 24 24.80 -32.27 -5.03
C ALA A 24 25.76 -31.66 -6.06
N PHE A 25 25.98 -30.34 -5.98
CA PHE A 25 26.88 -29.61 -6.88
C PHE A 25 28.36 -29.93 -6.62
N VAL A 26 28.79 -30.02 -5.35
CA VAL A 26 30.20 -30.30 -4.99
C VAL A 26 30.65 -31.72 -5.39
N ARG A 27 29.71 -32.67 -5.58
CA ARG A 27 30.05 -34.03 -6.06
C ARG A 27 30.07 -34.18 -7.58
N ALA A 28 29.60 -33.18 -8.34
CA ALA A 28 29.51 -33.24 -9.79
C ALA A 28 30.45 -32.22 -10.45
N ALA A 29 31.69 -32.64 -10.71
CA ALA A 29 32.61 -31.91 -11.60
C ALA A 29 32.32 -32.24 -13.09
N PRO A 30 32.93 -31.51 -14.03
CA PRO A 30 32.27 -30.60 -14.96
C PRO A 30 31.75 -31.29 -16.23
N GLY A 31 30.45 -31.17 -16.49
CA GLY A 31 29.86 -31.52 -17.79
C GLY A 31 28.48 -30.88 -17.91
N ALA A 32 28.24 -30.14 -19.00
CA ALA A 32 27.00 -29.40 -19.26
C ALA A 32 25.71 -30.25 -19.21
N VAL A 33 25.84 -31.59 -19.20
CA VAL A 33 24.74 -32.55 -19.08
C VAL A 33 24.34 -32.80 -17.62
N ALA A 34 25.27 -32.65 -16.65
CA ALA A 34 25.02 -32.89 -15.24
C ALA A 34 24.11 -31.82 -14.59
N ALA A 35 24.04 -30.63 -15.18
CA ALA A 35 23.23 -29.52 -14.67
C ALA A 35 21.71 -29.67 -14.97
N ARG A 36 21.31 -30.58 -15.85
CA ARG A 36 19.90 -30.73 -16.27
C ARG A 36 18.99 -31.24 -15.14
N GLY A 37 19.48 -32.19 -14.35
CA GLY A 37 18.76 -32.74 -13.19
C GLY A 37 18.39 -31.67 -12.14
N PRO A 38 19.37 -30.92 -11.60
CA PRO A 38 19.09 -29.89 -10.59
C PRO A 38 18.25 -28.71 -11.13
N LEU A 39 18.38 -28.36 -12.42
CA LEU A 39 17.53 -27.34 -13.06
C LEU A 39 16.05 -27.75 -13.13
N LEU A 40 15.77 -29.03 -13.43
CA LEU A 40 14.40 -29.55 -13.47
C LEU A 40 13.77 -29.60 -12.06
N VAL A 41 14.54 -29.97 -11.04
CA VAL A 41 14.06 -29.98 -9.65
C VAL A 41 13.79 -28.56 -9.13
N ALA A 42 14.66 -27.59 -9.45
CA ALA A 42 14.44 -26.20 -9.10
C ALA A 42 13.21 -25.61 -9.81
N GLY A 43 13.02 -25.91 -11.10
CA GLY A 43 11.84 -25.49 -11.86
C GLY A 43 10.54 -26.09 -11.32
N ALA A 44 10.55 -27.39 -10.99
CA ALA A 44 9.41 -28.07 -10.37
C ALA A 44 9.08 -27.49 -8.98
N GLY A 45 10.09 -27.16 -8.18
CA GLY A 45 9.90 -26.50 -6.89
C GLY A 45 9.28 -25.11 -7.01
N ALA A 46 9.71 -24.31 -7.99
CA ALA A 46 9.14 -22.98 -8.25
C ALA A 46 7.68 -23.06 -8.70
N LEU A 47 7.34 -24.02 -9.57
CA LEU A 47 5.97 -24.25 -10.01
C LEU A 47 5.07 -24.78 -8.88
N ALA A 48 5.59 -25.66 -8.02
CA ALA A 48 4.87 -26.15 -6.86
C ALA A 48 4.63 -25.02 -5.84
N ALA A 49 5.62 -24.15 -5.60
CA ALA A 49 5.47 -22.99 -4.74
C ALA A 49 4.48 -21.97 -5.33
N LEU A 50 4.51 -21.73 -6.65
CA LEU A 50 3.54 -20.88 -7.33
C LEU A 50 2.14 -21.48 -7.27
N GLY A 51 2.00 -22.78 -7.51
CA GLY A 51 0.74 -23.51 -7.40
C GLY A 51 0.19 -23.44 -5.98
N LEU A 52 1.02 -23.67 -4.97
CA LEU A 52 0.65 -23.56 -3.56
C LEU A 52 0.26 -22.12 -3.18
N TYR A 53 0.98 -21.12 -3.70
CA TYR A 53 0.66 -19.71 -3.50
C TYR A 53 -0.65 -19.29 -4.19
N LEU A 54 -0.97 -19.87 -5.35
CA LEU A 54 -2.23 -19.62 -6.04
C LEU A 54 -3.41 -20.41 -5.44
N LEU A 55 -3.14 -21.55 -4.78
CA LEU A 55 -4.17 -22.37 -4.13
C LEU A 55 -4.51 -21.90 -2.70
N LEU A 56 -3.50 -21.51 -1.92
CA LEU A 56 -3.65 -21.09 -0.51
C LEU A 56 -3.55 -19.58 -0.32
N GLY A 57 -2.86 -18.88 -1.22
CA GLY A 57 -2.92 -17.44 -1.24
C GLY A 57 -4.26 -17.02 -1.82
N GLU A 58 -4.81 -15.95 -1.27
CA GLU A 58 -5.91 -15.19 -1.86
C GLU A 58 -5.31 -13.98 -2.60
N PRO A 59 -4.50 -14.15 -3.67
CA PRO A 59 -3.71 -13.08 -4.27
C PRO A 59 -4.57 -11.96 -4.88
N PHE A 60 -5.85 -12.22 -5.11
CA PHE A 60 -6.80 -11.26 -5.66
C PHE A 60 -7.65 -10.53 -4.60
N LEU A 61 -7.58 -10.89 -3.31
CA LEU A 61 -8.32 -10.21 -2.23
C LEU A 61 -7.63 -8.96 -1.66
N GLY A 62 -6.46 -8.57 -2.19
CA GLY A 62 -5.81 -7.31 -1.80
C GLY A 62 -6.73 -6.07 -1.96
N GLY A 63 -7.73 -6.16 -2.85
CA GLY A 63 -8.80 -5.17 -2.99
C GLY A 63 -10.00 -5.41 -2.08
N ALA A 64 -10.32 -6.66 -1.70
CA ALA A 64 -11.51 -6.99 -0.93
C ALA A 64 -11.42 -6.48 0.51
N ALA A 65 -10.31 -6.71 1.22
CA ALA A 65 -10.16 -6.20 2.59
C ALA A 65 -10.25 -4.67 2.67
N TYR A 66 -9.76 -3.95 1.66
CA TYR A 66 -9.90 -2.50 1.55
C TYR A 66 -11.32 -2.09 1.14
N ALA A 67 -11.93 -2.78 0.18
CA ALA A 67 -13.29 -2.52 -0.28
C ALA A 67 -14.32 -2.78 0.83
N ASP A 68 -14.18 -3.86 1.58
CA ASP A 68 -15.01 -4.24 2.72
C ASP A 68 -14.86 -3.22 3.85
N ARG A 69 -13.63 -2.79 4.13
CA ARG A 69 -13.37 -1.70 5.07
C ARG A 69 -14.03 -0.40 4.60
N MET A 70 -13.92 -0.05 3.32
CA MET A 70 -14.55 1.16 2.76
C MET A 70 -16.08 1.06 2.74
N ALA A 71 -16.65 -0.14 2.55
CA ALA A 71 -18.09 -0.38 2.62
C ALA A 71 -18.62 -0.19 4.05
N ALA A 72 -17.95 -0.80 5.04
CA ALA A 72 -18.28 -0.62 6.46
C ALA A 72 -18.16 0.85 6.90
N LEU A 73 -17.16 1.57 6.38
CA LEU A 73 -17.01 3.00 6.64
C LEU A 73 -18.14 3.83 6.01
N ARG A 74 -18.60 3.53 4.80
CA ARG A 74 -19.72 4.25 4.16
C ARG A 74 -21.05 4.08 4.90
N GLU A 75 -21.24 2.96 5.57
CA GLU A 75 -22.42 2.67 6.39
C GLU A 75 -22.36 3.41 7.75
N LYS A 76 -21.16 3.76 8.21
CA LYS A 76 -20.93 4.46 9.47
C LYS A 76 -21.23 5.96 9.31
N ALA A 77 -22.01 6.52 10.26
CA ALA A 77 -22.35 7.94 10.25
C ALA A 77 -21.08 8.82 10.32
N PRO A 78 -21.00 9.89 9.51
CA PRO A 78 -19.78 10.69 9.37
C PRO A 78 -19.30 11.36 10.66
N GLU A 79 -20.17 11.47 11.66
CA GLU A 79 -19.87 12.02 12.99
C GLU A 79 -19.01 11.10 13.87
N SER A 80 -18.87 9.82 13.50
CA SER A 80 -18.12 8.81 14.27
C SER A 80 -16.86 8.31 13.56
N PHE A 81 -16.43 8.95 12.48
CA PHE A 81 -15.16 8.62 11.83
C PHE A 81 -13.99 9.00 12.73
N THR A 82 -13.02 8.08 12.84
CA THR A 82 -11.69 8.49 13.27
C THR A 82 -11.04 9.35 12.19
N VAL A 83 -10.07 10.17 12.58
CA VAL A 83 -9.31 11.02 11.65
C VAL A 83 -8.74 10.19 10.49
N GLU A 84 -8.16 9.04 10.81
CA GLU A 84 -7.52 8.14 9.83
C GLU A 84 -8.54 7.52 8.88
N GLU A 85 -9.74 7.17 9.36
CA GLU A 85 -10.82 6.66 8.52
C GLU A 85 -11.35 7.72 7.56
N ALA A 86 -11.54 8.95 8.05
CA ALA A 86 -11.99 10.08 7.22
C ALA A 86 -10.99 10.41 6.11
N VAL A 87 -9.68 10.42 6.41
CA VAL A 87 -8.62 10.58 5.41
C VAL A 87 -8.71 9.49 4.34
N ALA A 88 -8.81 8.22 4.75
CA ALA A 88 -8.88 7.10 3.80
C ALA A 88 -10.11 7.18 2.87
N VAL A 89 -11.26 7.59 3.39
CA VAL A 89 -12.49 7.79 2.61
C VAL A 89 -12.33 8.94 1.61
N LEU A 90 -11.73 10.05 2.01
CA LEU A 90 -11.50 11.21 1.16
C LEU A 90 -10.48 10.91 0.04
N GLU A 91 -9.41 10.16 0.35
CA GLU A 91 -8.46 9.68 -0.66
C GLU A 91 -9.12 8.74 -1.67
N ALA A 92 -9.96 7.81 -1.20
CA ALA A 92 -10.73 6.93 -2.07
C ALA A 92 -11.67 7.73 -2.98
N ALA A 93 -12.36 8.73 -2.43
CA ALA A 93 -13.24 9.61 -3.18
C ALA A 93 -12.47 10.44 -4.23
N ALA A 94 -11.28 10.94 -3.89
CA ALA A 94 -10.42 11.68 -4.81
C ALA A 94 -9.93 10.82 -6.00
N LYS A 95 -9.74 9.50 -5.78
CA LYS A 95 -9.42 8.51 -6.82
C LYS A 95 -10.62 8.17 -7.69
N GLN A 96 -11.80 7.99 -7.10
CA GLN A 96 -13.03 7.68 -7.84
C GLN A 96 -13.52 8.86 -8.69
N ARG A 97 -13.23 10.10 -8.27
CA ARG A 97 -13.60 11.33 -8.99
C ARG A 97 -12.35 12.16 -9.30
N PRO A 98 -11.55 11.79 -10.32
CA PRO A 98 -10.30 12.49 -10.64
C PRO A 98 -10.49 13.96 -11.04
N ARG A 99 -11.68 14.34 -11.53
CA ARG A 99 -12.00 15.70 -11.96
C ARG A 99 -12.65 16.56 -10.86
N ASP A 100 -13.10 15.95 -9.78
CA ASP A 100 -13.74 16.68 -8.68
C ASP A 100 -12.66 17.16 -7.70
N PRO A 101 -12.49 18.47 -7.47
CA PRO A 101 -11.55 18.99 -6.49
C PRO A 101 -12.06 18.85 -5.05
N ARG A 102 -13.38 18.67 -4.84
CA ARG A 102 -13.99 18.72 -3.49
C ARG A 102 -13.40 17.71 -2.50
N PRO A 103 -13.16 16.43 -2.85
CA PRO A 103 -12.57 15.49 -1.90
C PRO A 103 -11.18 15.91 -1.40
N LEU A 104 -10.40 16.58 -2.25
CA LEU A 104 -9.07 17.07 -1.91
C LEU A 104 -9.11 18.35 -1.07
N ILE A 105 -10.09 19.21 -1.29
CA ILE A 105 -10.35 20.39 -0.45
C ILE A 105 -10.70 19.93 0.97
N LEU A 106 -11.64 18.99 1.08
CA LEU A 106 -12.05 18.41 2.37
C LEU A 106 -10.90 17.67 3.06
N LEU A 107 -10.05 16.98 2.30
CA LEU A 107 -8.85 16.34 2.82
C LEU A 107 -7.86 17.37 3.36
N GLY A 108 -7.66 18.47 2.62
CA GLY A 108 -6.80 19.57 3.05
C GLY A 108 -7.29 20.20 4.36
N ASP A 109 -8.60 20.46 4.46
CA ASP A 109 -9.20 21.02 5.69
C ASP A 109 -9.06 20.08 6.88
N LEU A 110 -9.25 18.78 6.68
CA LEU A 110 -9.09 17.77 7.73
C LEU A 110 -7.62 17.69 8.19
N GLU A 111 -6.66 17.58 7.25
CA GLU A 111 -5.23 17.54 7.55
C GLU A 111 -4.75 18.83 8.27
N ALA A 112 -5.33 19.98 7.93
CA ALA A 112 -5.05 21.23 8.62
C ALA A 112 -5.54 21.21 10.08
N ARG A 113 -6.77 20.71 10.30
CA ARG A 113 -7.38 20.62 11.65
C ARG A 113 -6.62 19.69 12.59
N ILE A 114 -6.01 18.63 12.06
CA ILE A 114 -5.24 17.65 12.84
C ILE A 114 -3.77 18.02 13.00
N GLY A 115 -3.38 19.25 12.61
CA GLY A 115 -2.04 19.79 12.82
C GLY A 115 -1.00 19.27 11.83
N ARG A 116 -1.40 18.87 10.61
CA ARG A 116 -0.50 18.42 9.53
C ARG A 116 -0.51 19.41 8.36
N PRO A 117 0.00 20.64 8.54
CA PRO A 117 -0.13 21.72 7.55
C PRO A 117 0.54 21.39 6.20
N GLU A 118 1.62 20.61 6.17
CA GLU A 118 2.33 20.22 4.94
C GLU A 118 1.46 19.31 4.05
N ARG A 119 0.74 18.37 4.67
CA ARG A 119 -0.19 17.48 3.96
C ARG A 119 -1.42 18.25 3.50
N ALA A 120 -1.91 19.17 4.33
CA ALA A 120 -3.00 20.05 3.96
C ALA A 120 -2.68 20.89 2.72
N LEU A 121 -1.51 21.55 2.70
CA LEU A 121 -1.00 22.30 1.55
C LEU A 121 -0.92 21.44 0.29
N THR A 122 -0.39 20.22 0.42
CA THR A 122 -0.28 19.29 -0.71
C THR A 122 -1.66 18.94 -1.29
N ALA A 123 -2.65 18.66 -0.44
CA ALA A 123 -4.01 18.35 -0.86
C ALA A 123 -4.70 19.54 -1.54
N PHE A 124 -4.58 20.75 -0.97
CA PHE A 124 -5.14 21.96 -1.58
C PHE A 124 -4.45 22.31 -2.90
N GLN A 125 -3.14 22.13 -3.03
CA GLN A 125 -2.44 22.33 -4.29
C GLN A 125 -2.91 21.36 -5.37
N GLU A 126 -3.12 20.09 -5.03
CA GLU A 126 -3.70 19.12 -5.96
C GLU A 126 -5.15 19.50 -6.34
N ALA A 127 -5.94 20.01 -5.38
CA ALA A 127 -7.27 20.54 -5.68
C ALA A 127 -7.22 21.72 -6.66
N LEU A 128 -6.24 22.62 -6.50
CA LEU A 128 -6.01 23.75 -7.41
C LEU A 128 -5.51 23.30 -8.80
N ARG A 129 -4.75 22.21 -8.90
CA ARG A 129 -4.40 21.64 -10.22
C ARG A 129 -5.64 21.16 -10.98
N ARG A 130 -6.61 20.59 -10.27
CA ARG A 130 -7.89 20.14 -10.86
C ARG A 130 -8.83 21.30 -11.15
N ALA A 131 -8.88 22.28 -10.26
CA ALA A 131 -9.71 23.47 -10.38
C ALA A 131 -8.91 24.74 -10.03
N PRO A 132 -8.18 25.32 -11.00
CA PRO A 132 -7.31 26.48 -10.77
C PRO A 132 -8.01 27.73 -10.26
N ARG A 133 -9.34 27.82 -10.42
CA ARG A 133 -10.18 28.93 -9.98
C ARG A 133 -11.02 28.61 -8.75
N SER A 134 -10.70 27.53 -8.03
CA SER A 134 -11.41 27.18 -6.80
C SER A 134 -11.02 28.15 -5.68
N ALA A 135 -11.89 29.12 -5.41
CA ALA A 135 -11.72 30.07 -4.30
C ALA A 135 -11.57 29.35 -2.96
N GLU A 136 -12.31 28.26 -2.76
CA GLU A 136 -12.27 27.46 -1.52
C GLU A 136 -10.89 26.85 -1.29
N ALA A 137 -10.26 26.28 -2.34
CA ALA A 137 -8.92 25.74 -2.24
C ALA A 137 -7.86 26.84 -2.01
N MET A 138 -8.01 28.01 -2.65
CA MET A 138 -7.13 29.17 -2.44
C MET A 138 -7.21 29.68 -0.99
N ILE A 139 -8.43 29.80 -0.44
CA ILE A 139 -8.67 30.16 0.96
C ILE A 139 -8.04 29.12 1.89
N GLY A 140 -8.17 27.83 1.57
CA GLY A 140 -7.54 26.74 2.31
C GLY A 140 -6.02 26.87 2.39
N VAL A 141 -5.35 27.14 1.27
CA VAL A 141 -3.90 27.41 1.23
C VAL A 141 -3.54 28.62 2.10
N GLY A 142 -4.25 29.73 1.95
CA GLY A 142 -4.00 30.94 2.74
C GLY A 142 -4.13 30.68 4.24
N ARG A 143 -5.19 29.98 4.66
CA ARG A 143 -5.43 29.63 6.06
C ARG A 143 -4.29 28.77 6.63
N VAL A 144 -3.84 27.78 5.87
CA VAL A 144 -2.74 26.90 6.29
C VAL A 144 -1.41 27.65 6.36
N LEU A 145 -1.12 28.54 5.41
CA LEU A 145 0.10 29.34 5.42
C LEU A 145 0.14 30.30 6.62
N VAL A 146 -0.95 31.00 6.90
CA VAL A 146 -1.08 31.88 8.06
C VAL A 146 -0.89 31.08 9.36
N ALA A 147 -1.52 29.91 9.47
CA ALA A 147 -1.38 29.06 10.64
C ALA A 147 0.06 28.52 10.83
N ARG A 148 0.75 28.21 9.72
CA ARG A 148 2.13 27.71 9.74
C ARG A 148 3.13 28.80 10.17
N ASP A 149 2.94 30.03 9.70
CA ASP A 149 3.81 31.17 10.01
C ASP A 149 3.43 31.90 11.31
N ARG A 150 2.62 31.25 12.16
CA ARG A 150 2.11 31.78 13.44
C ARG A 150 1.36 33.10 13.33
N GLY A 151 0.90 33.47 12.13
CA GLY A 151 0.18 34.72 11.88
C GLY A 151 1.06 35.98 11.85
N GLU A 152 2.38 35.85 11.69
CA GLU A 152 3.24 37.00 11.43
C GLU A 152 3.21 37.33 9.92
N VAL A 153 2.88 38.58 9.60
CA VAL A 153 2.86 39.15 8.24
C VAL A 153 3.79 40.34 8.21
#